data_AF-A0A173MPI1-F1
#
_entry.id   AF-A0A173MPI1-F1
#
_cell.length_a   1.000
_cell.length_b   1.000
_cell.length_c   1.000
_cell.angle_alpha   90.00
_cell.angle_beta   90.00
_cell.angle_gamma   90.00
#
_symmetry.space_group_name_H-M   'P 1'
#
loop_
_entity.id
_entity.type
_entity.pdbx_description
1 polymer ?
#
loop_
_entity_poly.entity_id
_entity_poly.type
_entity_poly.pdbx_seq_one_letter_code
_entity_poly.pdbx_strand_id
1 'polypeptide(L)'
;MAKWVCDNPPAPGMYGLMQVYKRQGVTLGRVHNPLCGKRVKAAPEFAGTRKYADLLAIASPLASAVHRTLPENRQRCHYQMLAGKAIQWLKEGKSETETHVLLLEAAEVIRKELKPQKIKVRSKKKAERKPAFCIQLRITPSVSSRFSCMQRKKSVRRNMCSVGYWPHLVPQ
;
A
#
# COMPACT_ATOMS: atom_id res chain seq x y z
N MET A 1 -18.59 3.49 -17.52
CA MET A 1 -17.97 4.76 -17.96
C MET A 1 -18.39 4.99 -19.39
N ALA A 2 -18.96 6.15 -19.70
CA ALA A 2 -19.42 6.46 -21.04
C ALA A 2 -18.24 7.03 -21.84
N LYS A 3 -18.09 6.59 -23.09
CA LYS A 3 -17.14 7.19 -24.04
C LYS A 3 -17.86 8.27 -24.82
N TRP A 4 -17.22 9.41 -24.99
CA TRP A 4 -17.72 10.44 -25.89
C TRP A 4 -17.42 10.01 -27.33
N VAL A 5 -18.43 10.00 -28.20
CA VAL A 5 -18.31 9.52 -29.59
C VAL A 5 -18.28 10.69 -30.60
N CYS A 6 -18.72 11.89 -30.22
CA CYS A 6 -18.79 13.04 -31.11
C CYS A 6 -17.41 13.64 -31.46
N ASP A 7 -17.31 14.25 -32.64
CA ASP A 7 -16.08 14.81 -33.22
C ASP A 7 -15.46 15.96 -32.39
N ASN A 8 -16.29 16.71 -31.66
CA ASN A 8 -15.86 17.77 -30.74
C ASN A 8 -16.27 17.44 -29.30
N PRO A 9 -15.45 16.68 -28.56
CA PRO A 9 -15.73 16.43 -27.15
C PRO A 9 -15.57 17.70 -26.32
N PRO A 10 -16.40 17.90 -25.28
CA PRO A 10 -16.27 19.03 -24.37
C PRO A 10 -14.89 19.01 -23.67
N ALA A 11 -14.45 20.19 -23.24
CA ALA A 11 -13.22 20.32 -22.45
C ALA A 11 -13.29 19.46 -21.17
N PRO A 12 -12.16 18.98 -20.63
CA PRO A 12 -12.17 18.26 -19.36
C PRO A 12 -12.65 19.19 -18.24
N GLY A 13 -13.64 18.74 -17.47
CA GLY A 13 -14.32 19.59 -16.50
C GLY A 13 -15.50 18.91 -15.81
N MET A 14 -16.13 19.65 -14.91
CA MET A 14 -17.35 19.23 -14.21
C MET A 14 -18.56 19.87 -14.88
N TYR A 15 -19.45 19.04 -15.41
CA TYR A 15 -20.68 19.44 -16.09
C TYR A 15 -21.85 18.88 -15.30
N GLY A 16 -22.33 19.65 -14.31
CA GLY A 16 -23.39 19.22 -13.40
C GLY A 16 -23.01 17.94 -12.64
N LEU A 17 -23.77 16.87 -12.85
CA LEU A 17 -23.53 15.55 -12.25
C LEU A 17 -22.50 14.70 -13.01
N MET A 18 -21.91 15.19 -14.10
CA MET A 18 -20.98 14.43 -14.92
C MET A 18 -19.59 15.06 -14.91
N GLN A 19 -18.58 14.24 -14.64
CA GLN A 19 -17.18 14.62 -14.76
C GLN A 19 -16.64 14.11 -16.10
N VAL A 20 -16.14 15.02 -16.91
CA VAL A 20 -15.53 14.75 -18.20
C VAL A 20 -14.01 14.83 -18.05
N TYR A 21 -13.30 13.81 -18.53
CA TYR A 21 -11.84 13.77 -18.51
C TYR A 21 -11.29 13.01 -19.72
N LYS A 22 -10.05 13.29 -20.10
CA LYS A 22 -9.36 12.59 -21.19
C LYS A 22 -8.49 11.47 -20.62
N ARG A 23 -8.57 10.28 -21.21
CA ARG A 23 -7.70 9.13 -20.91
C ARG A 23 -7.31 8.45 -22.21
N GLN A 24 -6.01 8.31 -22.46
CA GLN A 24 -5.48 7.67 -23.68
C GLN A 24 -6.05 8.27 -24.98
N GLY A 25 -6.14 9.60 -25.06
CA GLY A 25 -6.69 10.31 -26.24
C GLY A 25 -8.21 10.26 -26.38
N VAL A 26 -8.92 9.47 -25.58
CA VAL A 26 -10.39 9.36 -25.59
C VAL A 26 -10.98 10.22 -24.48
N THR A 27 -12.02 10.99 -24.81
CA THR A 27 -12.81 11.72 -23.81
C THR A 27 -13.82 10.78 -23.17
N LEU A 28 -13.78 10.69 -21.85
CA LEU A 28 -14.63 9.83 -21.03
C LEU A 28 -15.53 10.69 -20.14
N GLY A 29 -16.80 10.30 -20.07
CA GLY A 29 -17.77 10.80 -19.10
C GLY A 29 -17.97 9.81 -17.97
N ARG A 30 -17.88 10.30 -16.73
CA ARG A 30 -18.28 9.56 -15.54
C ARG A 30 -19.37 10.35 -14.81
N VAL A 31 -20.50 9.69 -14.55
CA VAL A 31 -21.48 10.21 -13.61
C VAL A 31 -20.85 10.24 -12.22
N HIS A 32 -20.94 11.39 -11.56
CA HIS A 32 -20.50 11.58 -10.20
C HIS A 32 -21.24 10.59 -9.30
N ASN A 33 -20.49 9.86 -8.49
CA ASN A 33 -21.12 8.93 -7.55
C ASN A 33 -21.59 9.75 -6.33
N PRO A 34 -22.89 9.77 -6.00
CA PRO A 34 -23.41 10.53 -4.86
C PRO A 34 -23.01 9.94 -3.49
N LEU A 35 -22.11 8.94 -3.46
CA LEU A 35 -21.60 8.34 -2.24
C LEU A 35 -20.61 9.30 -1.55
N CYS A 36 -21.13 10.23 -0.76
CA CYS A 36 -20.33 11.13 0.05
C CYS A 36 -20.11 10.57 1.46
N GLY A 37 -18.97 10.88 2.09
CA GLY A 37 -18.67 10.41 3.45
C GLY A 37 -19.71 10.87 4.49
N LYS A 38 -20.32 12.04 4.29
CA LYS A 38 -21.43 12.54 5.13
C LYS A 38 -22.65 11.60 5.06
N ARG A 39 -23.01 11.15 3.85
CA ARG A 39 -24.12 10.21 3.62
C ARG A 39 -23.83 8.84 4.24
N VAL A 40 -22.61 8.31 4.09
CA VAL A 40 -22.23 7.02 4.70
C VAL A 40 -22.34 7.05 6.23
N LYS A 41 -22.05 8.20 6.85
CA LYS A 41 -22.16 8.38 8.31
C LYS A 41 -23.60 8.55 8.80
N ALA A 42 -24.46 9.24 8.05
CA ALA A 42 -25.81 9.61 8.49
C ALA A 42 -26.93 8.69 7.97
N ALA A 43 -26.86 8.25 6.71
CA ALA A 43 -28.00 7.59 6.08
C ALA A 43 -28.27 6.19 6.67
N PRO A 44 -29.56 5.78 6.79
CA PRO A 44 -29.94 4.52 7.41
C PRO A 44 -29.52 3.29 6.59
N GLU A 45 -29.44 3.43 5.26
CA GLU A 45 -28.99 2.37 4.33
C GLU A 45 -27.57 1.86 4.65
N PHE A 46 -26.71 2.67 5.27
CA PHE A 46 -25.35 2.29 5.68
C PHE A 46 -25.24 1.84 7.13
N ALA A 47 -26.33 1.71 7.87
CA ALA A 47 -26.29 1.33 9.29
C ALA A 47 -25.57 0.00 9.52
N GLY A 48 -25.80 -1.00 8.65
CA GLY A 48 -25.08 -2.28 8.71
C GLY A 48 -23.58 -2.13 8.48
N THR A 49 -23.18 -1.29 7.53
CA THR A 49 -21.75 -1.04 7.23
C THR A 49 -21.06 -0.36 8.41
N ARG A 50 -21.72 0.60 9.07
CA ARG A 50 -21.18 1.28 10.25
C ARG A 50 -20.95 0.31 11.40
N LYS A 51 -21.92 -0.56 11.70
CA LYS A 51 -21.77 -1.61 12.74
C LYS A 51 -20.52 -2.46 12.52
N TYR A 52 -20.27 -2.92 11.29
CA TYR A 52 -19.06 -3.69 10.99
C TYR A 52 -17.78 -2.85 11.03
N ALA A 53 -17.84 -1.57 10.66
CA ALA A 53 -16.72 -0.64 10.79
C ALA A 53 -16.34 -0.42 12.26
N ASP A 54 -17.33 -0.31 13.15
CA ASP A 54 -17.12 -0.18 14.60
C ASP A 54 -16.46 -1.45 15.16
N LEU A 55 -16.95 -2.63 14.77
CA LEU A 55 -16.31 -3.91 15.12
C LEU A 55 -14.86 -3.99 14.61
N LEU A 56 -14.62 -3.56 13.37
CA LEU A 56 -13.28 -3.53 12.79
C LEU A 56 -12.35 -2.54 13.51
N ALA A 57 -12.88 -1.41 13.98
CA ALA A 57 -12.12 -0.42 14.74
C ALA A 57 -11.56 -1.00 16.04
N ILE A 58 -12.28 -1.93 16.67
CA ILE A 58 -11.84 -2.66 17.87
C ILE A 58 -10.92 -3.84 17.49
N ALA A 59 -11.32 -4.64 16.51
CA ALA A 59 -10.57 -5.84 16.10
C ALA A 59 -9.18 -5.55 15.53
N SER A 60 -9.04 -4.48 14.74
CA SER A 60 -7.80 -4.15 14.00
C SER A 60 -6.62 -3.87 14.95
N PRO A 61 -6.74 -3.00 15.97
CA PRO A 61 -5.70 -2.80 16.98
C PRO A 61 -5.28 -4.09 17.70
N LEU A 62 -6.25 -4.91 18.14
CA LEU A 62 -5.99 -6.18 18.82
C LEU A 62 -5.19 -7.14 17.93
N ALA A 63 -5.64 -7.31 16.68
CA ALA A 63 -4.96 -8.15 15.70
C ALA A 63 -3.56 -7.59 15.34
N SER A 64 -3.40 -6.26 15.26
CA SER A 64 -2.11 -5.64 14.98
C SER A 64 -1.09 -5.87 16.10
N ALA A 65 -1.52 -5.74 17.36
CA ALA A 65 -0.68 -6.00 18.52
C ALA A 65 -0.13 -7.43 18.49
N VAL A 66 -1.00 -8.41 18.24
CA VAL A 66 -0.62 -9.83 18.15
C VAL A 66 0.23 -10.11 16.91
N HIS A 67 -0.12 -9.56 15.75
CA HIS A 67 0.65 -9.74 14.50
C HIS A 67 2.08 -9.25 14.61
N ARG A 68 2.33 -8.16 15.36
CA ARG A 68 3.69 -7.65 15.61
C ARG A 68 4.57 -8.63 16.38
N THR A 69 3.98 -9.53 17.17
CA THR A 69 4.72 -10.57 17.90
C THR A 69 5.11 -11.77 17.03
N LEU A 70 4.60 -11.85 15.79
CA LEU A 70 4.96 -12.90 14.85
C LEU A 70 6.37 -12.66 14.27
N PRO A 71 7.07 -13.74 13.84
CA PRO A 71 8.41 -13.63 13.26
C PRO A 71 8.42 -12.76 11.98
N GLU A 72 9.60 -12.30 11.57
CA GLU A 72 9.75 -11.35 10.45
C GLU A 72 9.24 -11.87 9.11
N ASN A 73 9.18 -13.19 8.92
CA ASN A 73 8.60 -13.84 7.74
C ASN A 73 7.07 -13.70 7.64
N ARG A 74 6.45 -12.97 8.56
CA ARG A 74 5.01 -12.69 8.56
C ARG A 74 4.60 -11.90 7.32
N GLN A 75 3.54 -12.37 6.67
CA GLN A 75 2.91 -11.70 5.54
C GLN A 75 1.63 -10.95 5.96
N ARG A 76 1.13 -10.11 5.04
CA ARG A 76 -0.14 -9.38 5.18
C ARG A 76 -1.34 -10.31 5.36
N CYS A 77 -1.31 -11.51 4.76
CA CYS A 77 -2.38 -12.49 4.88
C CYS A 77 -2.61 -12.92 6.33
N HIS A 78 -1.56 -13.13 7.14
CA HIS A 78 -1.70 -13.50 8.55
C HIS A 78 -2.40 -12.42 9.37
N TYR A 79 -2.09 -11.15 9.10
CA TYR A 79 -2.81 -10.03 9.73
C TYR A 79 -4.30 -10.06 9.36
N GLN A 80 -4.63 -10.25 8.08
CA GLN A 80 -6.02 -10.30 7.62
C GLN A 80 -6.78 -11.48 8.23
N MET A 81 -6.13 -12.64 8.39
CA MET A 81 -6.71 -13.79 9.08
C MET A 81 -6.99 -13.52 10.55
N LEU A 82 -6.03 -12.94 11.28
CA LEU A 82 -6.21 -12.57 12.69
C LEU A 82 -7.31 -11.52 12.87
N ALA A 83 -7.32 -10.46 12.04
CA ALA A 83 -8.36 -9.44 12.08
C ALA A 83 -9.75 -10.01 11.74
N GLY A 84 -9.85 -10.93 10.76
CA GLY A 84 -11.10 -11.60 10.42
C GLY A 84 -11.65 -12.45 11.56
N LYS A 85 -10.79 -13.23 12.23
CA LYS A 85 -11.16 -14.01 13.42
C LYS A 85 -11.61 -13.12 14.57
N ALA A 86 -10.90 -12.02 14.83
CA ALA A 86 -11.27 -11.05 15.84
C ALA A 86 -12.68 -10.47 15.61
N ILE A 87 -13.00 -10.07 14.37
CA ILE A 87 -14.35 -9.58 14.03
C ILE A 87 -15.41 -10.66 14.27
N GLN A 88 -15.12 -11.91 13.92
CA GLN A 88 -16.04 -13.02 14.13
C GLN A 88 -16.33 -13.23 15.63
N TRP A 89 -15.30 -13.23 16.48
CA TRP A 89 -15.47 -13.39 17.93
C TRP A 89 -16.17 -12.20 18.59
N LEU A 90 -15.89 -10.97 18.17
CA LEU A 90 -16.64 -9.81 18.64
C LEU A 90 -18.11 -9.85 18.21
N LYS A 91 -18.39 -10.39 17.02
CA LYS A 91 -19.77 -10.60 16.53
C LYS A 91 -20.51 -11.68 17.35
N GLU A 92 -19.79 -12.68 17.85
CA GLU A 92 -20.32 -13.71 18.76
C GLU A 92 -20.59 -13.17 20.18
N GLY A 93 -20.23 -11.91 20.47
CA GLY A 93 -20.46 -11.27 21.76
C GLY A 93 -19.35 -11.52 22.79
N LYS A 94 -18.18 -12.01 22.36
CA LYS A 94 -17.03 -12.17 23.26
C LYS A 94 -16.48 -10.82 23.70
N SER A 95 -15.98 -10.77 24.93
CA SER A 95 -15.30 -9.58 25.44
C SER A 95 -13.97 -9.33 24.69
N GLU A 96 -13.47 -8.10 24.76
CA GLU A 96 -12.17 -7.76 24.14
C GLU A 96 -11.02 -8.58 24.72
N THR A 97 -11.08 -8.89 26.02
CA THR A 97 -10.08 -9.68 26.73
C THR A 97 -10.09 -11.14 26.27
N GLU A 98 -11.28 -11.76 26.17
CA GLU A 98 -11.44 -13.11 25.61
C GLU A 98 -10.95 -13.17 24.17
N THR A 99 -11.32 -12.18 23.35
CA THR A 99 -10.90 -12.07 21.96
C THR A 99 -9.37 -11.99 21.85
N HIS A 100 -8.71 -11.25 22.76
CA HIS A 100 -7.26 -11.17 22.80
C HIS A 100 -6.59 -12.50 23.14
N VAL A 101 -7.13 -13.26 24.12
CA VAL A 101 -6.62 -14.60 24.46
C VAL A 101 -6.72 -15.54 23.27
N LEU A 102 -7.87 -15.59 22.59
CA LEU A 102 -8.08 -16.41 21.40
C LEU A 102 -7.17 -16.01 20.24
N LEU A 103 -6.85 -14.72 20.11
CA LEU A 103 -5.91 -14.23 19.10
C LEU A 103 -4.48 -14.72 19.38
N LEU A 104 -4.05 -14.79 20.63
CA LEU A 104 -2.74 -15.32 21.00
C LEU A 104 -2.65 -16.82 20.65
N GLU A 105 -3.68 -17.60 20.94
CA GLU A 105 -3.77 -19.01 20.55
C GLU A 105 -3.69 -19.18 19.03
N ALA A 106 -4.45 -18.36 18.28
CA ALA A 106 -4.41 -18.37 16.83
C ALA A 106 -3.02 -17.97 16.29
N ALA A 107 -2.32 -17.05 16.95
CA ALA A 107 -0.98 -16.64 16.56
C ALA A 107 0.06 -17.74 16.79
N GLU A 108 -0.08 -18.58 17.82
CA GLU A 108 0.79 -19.73 18.04
C GLU A 108 0.71 -20.75 16.90
N VAL A 109 -0.47 -20.96 16.32
CA VAL A 109 -0.63 -21.81 15.12
C VAL A 109 0.17 -21.23 13.95
N ILE A 110 0.05 -19.92 13.72
CA ILE A 110 0.77 -19.21 12.64
C ILE A 110 2.29 -19.26 12.90
N ARG A 111 2.74 -19.14 14.15
CA ARG A 111 4.17 -19.27 14.52
C ARG A 111 4.71 -20.66 14.16
N LYS A 112 3.93 -21.73 14.36
CA LYS A 112 4.32 -23.09 13.99
C LYS A 112 4.45 -23.24 12.47
N GLU A 113 3.54 -22.65 11.69
CA GLU A 113 3.61 -22.64 10.22
C GLU A 113 4.80 -21.84 9.69
N LEU A 114 5.12 -20.71 10.31
CA LEU A 114 6.21 -19.82 9.90
C LEU A 114 7.60 -20.33 10.26
N LYS A 115 7.72 -21.30 11.18
CA LYS A 115 8.99 -22.01 11.39
C LYS A 115 9.24 -22.86 10.14
N PRO A 116 10.23 -22.53 9.29
CA PRO A 116 10.45 -23.30 8.08
C PRO A 116 10.80 -24.73 8.48
N GLN A 117 10.05 -25.71 7.93
CA GLN A 117 10.58 -27.07 7.85
C GLN A 117 11.90 -26.98 7.08
N LYS A 118 12.98 -27.44 7.71
CA LYS A 118 14.39 -27.32 7.27
C LYS A 118 14.51 -27.44 5.74
N ILE A 119 14.83 -26.34 5.06
CA ILE A 119 15.14 -26.36 3.63
C ILE A 119 16.45 -27.14 3.48
N LYS A 120 16.42 -28.31 2.83
CA LYS A 120 17.65 -29.00 2.40
C LYS A 120 18.37 -28.08 1.41
N VAL A 121 19.52 -27.54 1.82
CA VAL A 121 20.33 -26.65 1.00
C VAL A 121 20.78 -27.39 -0.25
N ARG A 122 20.18 -27.10 -1.42
CA ARG A 122 20.75 -27.49 -2.70
C ARG A 122 21.97 -26.60 -2.96
N SER A 123 23.14 -27.23 -3.02
CA SER A 123 24.43 -26.58 -3.26
C SER A 123 24.40 -25.72 -4.52
N LYS A 124 24.96 -24.50 -4.43
CA LYS A 124 25.03 -23.55 -5.54
C LYS A 124 25.89 -24.14 -6.67
N LYS A 125 25.34 -24.39 -7.86
CA LYS A 125 26.16 -24.51 -9.08
C LYS A 125 26.63 -23.10 -9.47
N LYS A 126 27.95 -22.88 -9.51
CA LYS A 126 28.56 -21.65 -10.01
C LYS A 126 28.19 -21.50 -11.48
N ALA A 127 27.45 -20.43 -11.83
CA ALA A 127 27.23 -20.06 -13.22
C ALA A 127 28.38 -19.13 -13.64
N GLU A 128 29.17 -19.59 -14.62
CA GLU A 128 30.21 -18.80 -15.28
C GLU A 128 29.58 -17.60 -16.00
N ARG A 129 30.09 -16.39 -15.75
CA ARG A 129 29.63 -15.15 -16.38
C ARG A 129 30.33 -14.98 -17.73
N LYS A 130 29.61 -15.03 -18.85
CA LYS A 130 30.15 -14.59 -20.15
C LYS A 130 30.24 -13.05 -20.19
N PRO A 131 31.31 -12.45 -20.74
CA PRO A 131 31.46 -11.01 -20.80
C PRO A 131 30.49 -10.38 -21.82
N ALA A 132 29.89 -9.27 -21.42
CA ALA A 132 28.88 -8.55 -22.17
C ALA A 132 29.53 -7.50 -23.09
N PHE A 133 30.11 -7.88 -24.23
CA PHE A 133 30.44 -6.90 -25.29
C PHE A 133 30.56 -7.57 -26.65
N CYS A 134 29.45 -7.57 -27.41
CA CYS A 134 29.48 -7.44 -28.87
C CYS A 134 28.07 -7.07 -29.35
N ILE A 135 27.70 -5.79 -29.24
CA ILE A 135 26.60 -5.23 -30.01
C ILE A 135 27.26 -4.47 -31.17
N GLN A 136 27.28 -5.08 -32.35
CA GLN A 136 27.64 -4.39 -33.60
C GLN A 136 26.48 -3.44 -33.96
N LEU A 137 26.63 -2.16 -33.65
CA LEU A 137 25.69 -1.12 -34.08
C LEU A 137 25.92 -0.79 -35.56
N ARG A 138 24.94 -1.08 -36.42
CA ARG A 138 24.89 -0.50 -37.76
C ARG A 138 24.42 0.95 -37.64
N ILE A 139 25.33 1.88 -37.93
CA ILE A 139 25.05 3.32 -38.00
C ILE A 139 24.47 3.61 -39.40
N THR A 140 23.30 4.24 -39.48
CA THR A 140 22.88 4.97 -40.68
C THR A 140 22.97 6.48 -40.39
N PRO A 141 23.53 7.30 -41.30
CA PRO A 141 23.67 8.74 -41.08
C PRO A 141 22.51 9.52 -41.73
N SER A 142 21.92 10.45 -40.99
CA SER A 142 21.22 11.68 -41.42
C SER A 142 20.29 12.09 -40.26
N VAL A 143 20.20 13.30 -39.73
CA VAL A 143 20.57 14.65 -40.17
C VAL A 143 21.08 15.43 -38.96
N SER A 144 21.96 16.36 -39.26
CA SER A 144 22.68 17.29 -38.39
C SER A 144 21.84 18.32 -37.64
N SER A 145 22.45 18.78 -36.54
CA SER A 145 22.27 20.10 -35.87
C SER A 145 21.07 20.18 -34.92
N ARG A 146 21.17 20.67 -33.68
CA ARG A 146 22.05 21.71 -33.13
C ARG A 146 22.40 21.40 -31.66
N PHE A 147 23.67 21.66 -31.33
CA PHE A 147 24.20 22.30 -30.12
C PHE A 147 23.16 22.81 -29.09
N SER A 148 23.34 22.78 -27.77
CA SER A 148 24.51 22.47 -26.93
C SER A 148 24.10 22.57 -25.45
N CYS A 149 24.83 21.84 -24.61
CA CYS A 149 25.38 22.30 -23.33
C CYS A 149 24.47 23.03 -22.32
N MET A 150 24.13 22.35 -21.22
CA MET A 150 24.57 22.80 -19.89
C MET A 150 24.39 21.70 -18.84
N GLN A 151 25.51 21.25 -18.29
CA GLN A 151 25.53 20.40 -17.11
C GLN A 151 25.29 21.23 -15.84
N ARG A 152 24.51 20.70 -14.89
CA ARG A 152 24.76 21.01 -13.47
C ARG A 152 24.34 19.88 -12.52
N LYS A 153 25.36 19.08 -12.20
CA LYS A 153 25.76 18.55 -10.89
C LYS A 153 24.65 18.05 -9.94
N LYS A 154 24.58 16.72 -9.79
CA LYS A 154 24.07 16.03 -8.59
C LYS A 154 25.00 16.34 -7.41
N SER A 155 24.51 16.98 -6.35
CA SER A 155 25.22 17.03 -5.07
C SER A 155 24.64 16.00 -4.11
N VAL A 156 25.48 15.02 -3.81
CA VAL A 156 25.34 14.08 -2.69
C VAL A 156 25.73 14.81 -1.40
N ARG A 157 24.88 14.77 -0.38
CA ARG A 157 25.23 14.99 1.04
C ARG A 157 24.52 13.88 1.83
N ARG A 158 25.16 12.74 2.09
CA ARG A 158 25.98 12.40 3.26
C ARG A 158 25.38 12.84 4.59
N ASN A 159 24.93 11.83 5.33
CA ASN A 159 24.66 11.81 6.77
C ASN A 159 25.84 12.37 7.58
N MET A 160 25.53 13.16 8.62
CA MET A 160 26.35 13.24 9.81
C MET A 160 25.45 13.26 11.04
N CYS A 161 25.75 12.33 11.96
CA CYS A 161 25.27 12.29 13.33
C CYS A 161 25.93 13.41 14.16
N SER A 162 25.18 14.00 15.08
CA SER A 162 25.67 14.58 16.34
C SER A 162 24.45 14.81 17.25
N VAL A 163 24.15 13.89 18.16
CA VAL A 163 24.40 14.03 19.62
C VAL A 163 24.19 15.46 20.10
N GLY A 164 22.97 15.76 20.57
CA GLY A 164 22.63 17.00 21.27
C GLY A 164 22.33 16.70 22.73
N TYR A 165 23.32 16.96 23.59
CA TYR A 165 23.23 17.02 25.05
C TYR A 165 22.30 18.20 25.44
N TRP A 166 21.34 17.98 26.34
CA TRP A 166 20.51 19.03 26.93
C TRP A 166 20.92 19.24 28.39
N PRO A 167 21.57 20.35 28.76
CA PRO A 167 21.73 20.72 30.16
C PRO A 167 20.50 21.51 30.64
N HIS A 168 20.01 21.08 31.80
CA HIS A 168 19.06 21.75 32.68
C HIS A 168 19.34 23.25 32.84
N LEU A 169 18.30 24.08 32.83
CA LEU A 169 18.26 25.34 33.54
C LEU A 169 16.89 25.51 34.22
N VAL A 170 16.93 25.53 35.55
CA VAL A 170 15.88 25.97 36.46
C VAL A 170 16.21 27.41 36.88
N PRO A 171 15.23 28.31 36.89
CA PRO A 171 15.19 29.39 37.89
C PRO A 171 13.85 29.34 38.64
N GLN A 172 13.87 29.13 39.96
CA GLN A 172 13.74 30.16 41.02
C GLN A 172 12.43 30.94 40.97
#